data_AF-A0A9D3Q9D1-F1
#
_entry.id   AF-A0A9D3Q9D1-F1
#
_cell.length_a   1.000
_cell.length_b   1.000
_cell.length_c   1.000
_cell.angle_alpha   90.00
_cell.angle_beta   90.00
_cell.angle_gamma   90.00
#
_symmetry.space_group_name_H-M   'P 1'
#
loop_
_entity.id
_entity.type
_entity.pdbx_description
1 polymer ?
#
loop_
_entity_poly.entity_id
_entity_poly.type
_entity_poly.pdbx_seq_one_letter_code
_entity_poly.pdbx_strand_id
1 'polypeptide(L)'
;MPPGCQICQQLVRCCCGRLVRQHTGFTASLAMKYSDVKLGESGMPELEEWSVERHTEEHPTDAYGVINFQGGSHSYRAKYVRLSYDTRPEMILRLMLKEWQMELPKIVISVHGGPEL
;
A
#
# COMPACT_ATOMS: atom_id res chain seq x y z
N MET A 1 -20.29 -12.44 26.45
CA MET A 1 -20.33 -12.21 24.99
C MET A 1 -20.04 -13.56 24.33
N PRO A 2 -20.83 -14.08 23.37
CA PRO A 2 -20.59 -15.41 22.84
C PRO A 2 -19.23 -15.44 22.13
N PRO A 3 -18.49 -16.56 22.19
CA PRO A 3 -17.20 -16.68 21.52
C PRO A 3 -17.41 -16.46 20.02
N GLY A 4 -16.83 -15.38 19.48
CA GLY A 4 -16.90 -15.06 18.07
C GLY A 4 -16.44 -16.26 17.23
N CYS A 5 -17.27 -16.69 16.28
CA CYS A 5 -16.99 -17.82 15.41
C CYS A 5 -15.59 -17.69 14.79
N GLN A 6 -14.71 -18.63 15.11
CA GLN A 6 -13.31 -18.66 14.64
C GLN A 6 -13.21 -18.63 13.11
N ILE A 7 -14.20 -19.16 12.40
CA ILE A 7 -14.28 -19.15 10.93
C ILE A 7 -14.50 -17.72 10.41
N CYS A 8 -15.31 -16.91 11.08
CA CYS A 8 -15.56 -15.53 10.67
C CYS A 8 -14.34 -14.62 10.89
N GLN A 9 -13.54 -14.87 11.94
CA GLN A 9 -12.28 -14.14 12.18
C GLN A 9 -11.23 -14.44 11.10
N GLN A 10 -11.26 -15.64 10.51
CA GLN A 10 -10.34 -16.03 9.42
C GLN A 10 -10.69 -15.40 8.06
N LEU A 11 -11.88 -14.80 7.92
CA LEU A 11 -12.35 -14.16 6.69
C LEU A 11 -12.15 -12.64 6.71
N VAL A 12 -11.66 -12.06 7.80
CA VAL A 12 -11.39 -10.62 7.91
C VAL A 12 -10.26 -10.25 6.95
N ARG A 13 -10.48 -9.20 6.15
CA ARG A 13 -9.47 -8.61 5.28
C ARG A 13 -8.81 -7.42 5.96
N CYS A 14 -7.50 -7.34 5.84
CA CYS A 14 -6.74 -6.16 6.23
C CYS A 14 -6.97 -5.04 5.20
N CYS A 15 -6.69 -3.79 5.56
CA CYS A 15 -6.74 -2.64 4.65
C CYS A 15 -5.83 -2.79 3.42
N CYS A 16 -4.88 -3.74 3.45
CA CYS A 16 -4.06 -4.12 2.31
C CYS A 16 -4.76 -5.07 1.31
N GLY A 17 -6.01 -5.49 1.59
CA GLY A 17 -6.81 -6.39 0.75
C GLY A 17 -6.58 -7.90 0.98
N ARG A 18 -5.46 -8.29 1.62
CA ARG A 18 -5.17 -9.69 1.99
C ARG A 18 -5.99 -10.14 3.20
N LEU A 19 -6.21 -11.44 3.33
CA LEU A 19 -6.81 -12.01 4.54
C LEU A 19 -5.84 -11.80 5.70
N VAL A 20 -6.39 -11.46 6.87
CA VAL A 20 -5.62 -11.22 8.09
C VAL A 20 -4.67 -12.38 8.44
N ARG A 21 -5.09 -13.64 8.21
CA ARG A 21 -4.26 -14.84 8.39
C ARG A 21 -3.02 -14.93 7.47
N GLN A 22 -2.97 -14.14 6.40
CA GLN A 22 -1.84 -14.10 5.46
C GLN A 22 -0.73 -13.15 5.93
N HIS A 23 -0.89 -12.48 7.07
CA HIS A 23 0.14 -11.67 7.69
C HIS A 23 0.98 -12.51 8.65
N THR A 24 2.30 -12.41 8.54
CA THR A 24 3.23 -12.93 9.53
C THR A 24 2.99 -12.20 10.87
N GLY A 25 2.86 -12.96 11.96
CA GLY A 25 2.65 -12.39 13.31
C GLY A 25 1.22 -11.98 13.68
N PHE A 26 0.25 -12.01 12.75
CA PHE A 26 -1.15 -11.74 13.10
C PHE A 26 -1.83 -13.00 13.66
N THR A 27 -1.60 -13.27 14.94
CA THR A 27 -2.33 -14.32 15.66
C THR A 27 -3.72 -13.81 16.07
N ALA A 28 -4.69 -14.72 16.26
CA ALA A 28 -6.02 -14.36 16.77
C ALA A 28 -5.98 -13.55 18.09
N SER A 29 -4.90 -13.69 18.87
CA SER A 29 -4.62 -12.91 20.08
C SER A 29 -4.37 -11.42 19.78
N LEU A 30 -3.68 -11.10 18.67
CA LEU A 30 -3.40 -9.71 18.29
C LEU A 30 -4.66 -8.98 17.82
N ALA A 31 -5.58 -9.69 17.16
CA ALA A 31 -6.90 -9.17 16.78
C ALA A 31 -7.69 -8.68 18.01
N MET A 32 -7.61 -9.41 19.12
CA MET A 32 -8.28 -9.06 20.38
C MET A 32 -7.65 -7.82 21.05
N LYS A 33 -6.30 -7.68 20.97
CA LYS A 33 -5.56 -6.56 21.57
C LYS A 33 -5.91 -5.19 20.97
N TYR A 34 -6.31 -5.14 19.70
CA TYR A 34 -6.75 -3.87 19.08
C TYR A 34 -8.22 -3.53 19.40
N SER A 35 -8.99 -4.43 20.01
CA SER A 35 -10.39 -4.20 20.40
C SER A 35 -10.59 -3.84 21.87
N ASP A 36 -9.59 -4.05 22.74
CA ASP A 36 -9.74 -3.80 24.17
C ASP A 36 -8.44 -3.27 24.77
N VAL A 37 -8.41 -1.94 25.01
CA VAL A 37 -7.36 -1.31 25.81
C VAL A 37 -7.62 -1.69 27.27
N LYS A 38 -7.09 -2.83 27.74
CA LYS A 38 -6.54 -2.95 29.11
C LYS A 38 -5.83 -4.28 29.43
N LEU A 39 -4.64 -4.06 29.99
CA LEU A 39 -4.01 -4.76 31.13
C LEU A 39 -3.20 -6.04 30.88
N GLY A 40 -2.01 -6.08 31.49
CA GLY A 40 -1.46 -7.30 32.03
C GLY A 40 0.03 -7.50 31.78
N GLU A 41 0.81 -7.25 32.83
CA GLU A 41 2.25 -7.49 32.95
C GLU A 41 2.65 -8.95 32.62
N SER A 42 3.26 -9.16 31.45
CA SER A 42 4.17 -10.27 31.21
C SER A 42 5.02 -9.94 29.99
N GLY A 43 6.26 -9.51 30.23
CA GLY A 43 7.32 -9.36 29.23
C GLY A 43 6.87 -8.82 27.88
N MET A 44 6.40 -7.56 27.86
CA MET A 44 6.21 -6.86 26.59
C MET A 44 7.58 -6.87 25.87
N PRO A 45 7.70 -7.42 24.65
CA PRO A 45 8.77 -6.98 23.77
C PRO A 45 8.66 -5.45 23.75
N GLU A 46 9.77 -4.72 23.87
CA GLU A 46 9.78 -3.27 23.66
C GLU A 46 8.81 -2.96 22.52
N LEU A 47 7.86 -2.04 22.73
CA LEU A 47 6.91 -1.63 21.69
C LEU A 47 7.73 -1.15 20.50
N GLU A 48 7.94 -2.05 19.54
CA GLU A 48 8.79 -1.81 18.39
C GLU A 48 8.16 -0.68 17.59
N GLU A 49 8.91 0.41 17.38
CA GLU A 49 8.43 1.51 16.56
C GLU A 49 8.31 1.02 15.11
N TRP A 50 7.15 1.31 14.51
CA TRP A 50 6.91 0.91 13.13
C TRP A 50 7.88 1.65 12.20
N SER A 51 8.49 0.89 11.30
CA SER A 51 9.36 1.40 10.25
C SER A 51 9.07 0.65 8.95
N VAL A 52 9.22 1.33 7.81
CA VAL A 52 8.96 0.73 6.49
C VAL A 52 9.88 -0.47 6.28
N GLU A 53 11.13 -0.35 6.70
CA GLU A 53 12.20 -1.33 6.48
C GLU A 53 11.97 -2.63 7.26
N ARG A 54 11.38 -2.54 8.46
CA ARG A 54 11.18 -3.69 9.37
C ARG A 54 9.81 -4.34 9.23
N HIS A 55 8.80 -3.56 8.79
CA HIS A 55 7.40 -3.97 8.86
C HIS A 55 6.69 -3.99 7.50
N THR A 56 7.43 -3.86 6.40
CA THR A 56 6.90 -4.05 5.05
C THR A 56 7.76 -5.03 4.27
N GLU A 57 7.18 -5.62 3.22
CA GLU A 57 7.86 -6.58 2.35
C GLU A 57 7.63 -6.18 0.90
N GLU A 58 8.71 -5.98 0.15
CA GLU A 58 8.64 -5.67 -1.28
C GLU A 58 8.20 -6.90 -2.09
N HIS A 59 7.29 -6.67 -3.04
CA HIS A 59 6.82 -7.67 -3.98
C HIS A 59 6.71 -7.04 -5.38
N PRO A 60 6.83 -7.85 -6.46
CA PRO A 60 6.58 -7.37 -7.81
C PRO A 60 5.20 -6.70 -7.93
N THR A 61 5.14 -5.57 -8.63
CA THR A 61 3.89 -4.83 -8.82
C THR A 61 2.99 -5.52 -9.84
N ASP A 62 1.74 -5.71 -9.48
CA ASP A 62 0.64 -6.17 -10.35
C ASP A 62 -0.21 -5.01 -10.89
N ALA A 63 0.06 -3.79 -10.42
CA ALA A 63 -0.71 -2.59 -10.73
C ALA A 63 0.05 -1.70 -11.74
N TYR A 64 -0.05 -2.06 -13.02
CA TYR A 64 0.49 -1.30 -14.14
C TYR A 64 -0.39 -1.45 -15.38
N GLY A 65 -0.32 -0.49 -16.30
CA GLY A 65 -1.03 -0.58 -17.57
C GLY A 65 -1.54 0.77 -18.07
N VAL A 66 -2.74 0.76 -18.63
CA VAL A 66 -3.40 1.95 -19.19
C VAL A 66 -4.81 2.08 -18.63
N ILE A 67 -5.12 3.21 -18.00
CA ILE A 67 -6.47 3.58 -17.56
C ILE A 67 -7.18 4.27 -18.72
N ASN A 68 -8.39 3.80 -19.04
CA ASN A 68 -9.28 4.43 -20.02
C ASN A 68 -10.40 5.15 -19.27
N PHE A 69 -10.35 6.48 -19.22
CA PHE A 69 -11.40 7.26 -18.59
C PHE A 69 -12.68 7.26 -19.45
N GLN A 70 -13.82 6.96 -18.83
CA GLN A 70 -15.14 6.96 -19.47
C GLN A 70 -15.87 8.28 -19.18
N GLY A 71 -16.72 8.73 -20.12
CA GLY A 71 -17.63 9.87 -19.88
C GLY A 71 -17.05 11.27 -20.12
N GLY A 72 -15.86 11.40 -20.70
CA GLY A 72 -15.30 12.69 -21.16
C GLY A 72 -15.51 12.94 -22.65
N SER A 73 -15.38 14.19 -23.10
CA SER A 73 -15.41 14.55 -24.52
C SER A 73 -14.20 14.01 -25.32
N HIS A 74 -13.14 13.64 -24.61
CA HIS A 74 -11.90 13.09 -25.16
C HIS A 74 -11.55 11.81 -24.42
N SER A 75 -11.28 10.73 -25.16
CA SER A 75 -10.77 9.48 -24.59
C SER A 75 -9.30 9.68 -24.17
N TYR A 76 -9.08 10.03 -22.90
CA TYR A 76 -7.73 10.06 -22.35
C TYR A 76 -7.33 8.66 -21.89
N ARG A 77 -6.31 8.11 -22.55
CA ARG A 77 -5.63 6.88 -22.14
C ARG A 77 -4.40 7.27 -21.34
N ALA A 78 -4.39 6.98 -20.04
CA ALA A 78 -3.27 7.32 -19.16
C ALA A 78 -2.46 6.07 -18.82
N LYS A 79 -1.16 6.08 -19.10
CA LYS A 79 -0.24 5.03 -18.64
C LYS A 79 -0.01 5.18 -17.13
N TYR A 80 0.03 4.09 -16.39
CA TYR A 80 0.30 4.09 -14.95
C TYR A 80 1.14 2.89 -14.52
N VAL A 81 1.84 3.04 -13.40
CA VAL A 81 2.53 1.97 -12.68
C VAL A 81 2.60 2.34 -11.20
N ARG A 82 2.35 1.38 -10.30
CA ARG A 82 2.62 1.52 -8.86
C ARG A 82 4.08 1.11 -8.58
N LEU A 83 4.81 1.97 -7.87
CA LEU A 83 6.22 1.78 -7.52
C LEU A 83 6.40 1.70 -6.00
N SER A 84 7.50 1.08 -5.56
CA SER A 84 7.94 1.13 -4.16
C SER A 84 8.43 2.53 -3.80
N TYR A 85 8.35 2.90 -2.52
CA TYR A 85 8.74 4.22 -2.01
C TYR A 85 10.22 4.57 -2.24
N ASP A 86 11.07 3.55 -2.29
CA ASP A 86 12.52 3.61 -2.44
C ASP A 86 13.00 3.34 -3.88
N THR A 87 12.07 3.28 -4.85
CA THR A 87 12.40 3.07 -6.26
C THR A 87 13.33 4.19 -6.75
N ARG A 88 14.51 3.81 -7.24
CA ARG A 88 15.51 4.75 -7.74
C ARG A 88 14.97 5.60 -8.90
N PRO A 89 15.10 6.94 -8.86
CA PRO A 89 14.58 7.84 -9.91
C PRO A 89 15.08 7.52 -11.32
N GLU A 90 16.31 7.02 -11.46
CA GLU A 90 16.89 6.66 -12.77
C GLU A 90 16.10 5.55 -13.47
N MET A 91 15.49 4.64 -12.70
CA MET A 91 14.63 3.59 -13.24
C MET A 91 13.33 4.18 -13.79
N ILE A 92 12.77 5.18 -13.10
CA ILE A 92 11.54 5.88 -13.52
C ILE A 92 11.82 6.67 -14.80
N LEU A 93 12.95 7.38 -14.87
CA LEU A 93 13.36 8.10 -16.08
C LEU A 93 13.52 7.16 -17.28
N ARG A 94 14.19 6.01 -17.06
CA ARG A 94 14.33 4.98 -18.11
C ARG A 94 12.98 4.46 -18.57
N LEU A 95 12.05 4.19 -17.66
CA LEU A 95 10.68 3.75 -17.99
C LEU A 95 9.99 4.78 -18.89
N MET A 96 10.01 6.06 -18.50
CA MET A 96 9.35 7.14 -19.25
C MET A 96 9.92 7.28 -20.67
N LEU A 97 11.25 7.33 -20.81
CA LEU A 97 11.90 7.60 -22.09
C LEU A 97 11.94 6.37 -23.01
N LYS A 98 12.19 5.17 -22.46
CA LYS A 98 12.39 3.95 -23.28
C LYS A 98 11.10 3.16 -23.47
N GLU A 99 10.46 2.78 -22.38
CA GLU A 99 9.28 1.90 -22.44
C GLU A 99 8.02 2.67 -22.83
N TRP A 100 7.86 3.88 -22.29
CA TRP A 100 6.72 4.73 -22.62
C TRP A 100 6.93 5.60 -23.85
N GLN A 101 8.15 5.64 -24.38
CA GLN A 101 8.55 6.39 -25.58
C GLN A 101 8.18 7.88 -25.48
N MET A 102 8.31 8.46 -24.29
CA MET A 102 8.14 9.89 -24.10
C MET A 102 9.35 10.63 -24.67
N GLU A 103 9.10 11.77 -25.31
CA GLU A 103 10.17 12.69 -25.67
C GLU A 103 10.79 13.28 -24.41
N LEU A 104 12.11 13.52 -24.45
CA LEU A 104 12.81 14.19 -23.36
C LEU A 104 12.30 15.64 -23.28
N PRO A 105 11.67 16.05 -22.16
CA PRO A 105 11.15 17.40 -22.03
C PRO A 105 12.31 18.40 -21.94
N LYS A 106 12.15 19.55 -22.61
CA LYS A 106 13.13 20.65 -22.55
C LYS A 106 13.00 21.49 -21.27
N ILE A 107 11.82 21.45 -20.65
CA ILE A 107 11.47 22.21 -19.44
C ILE A 107 10.64 21.30 -18.55
N VAL A 108 10.89 21.33 -17.24
CA VAL A 108 10.08 20.65 -16.23
C VAL A 108 9.45 21.71 -15.34
N ILE A 109 8.12 21.68 -15.22
CA ILE A 109 7.36 22.59 -14.37
C ILE A 109 6.79 21.77 -13.21
N SER A 110 7.09 22.16 -11.98
CA SER A 110 6.51 21.56 -10.78
C SER A 110 5.59 22.57 -10.10
N VAL A 111 4.32 22.20 -9.95
CA VAL A 111 3.29 23.02 -9.29
C VAL A 111 2.86 22.27 -8.03
N HIS A 112 2.87 22.96 -6.88
CA HIS A 112 2.48 22.40 -5.60
C HIS A 112 1.27 23.19 -5.06
N GLY A 113 0.27 22.49 -4.53
CA GLY A 113 -0.89 23.06 -3.86
C GLY A 113 -1.29 22.20 -2.67
N GLY A 114 -1.91 22.80 -1.66
CA GLY A 114 -2.45 22.06 -0.51
C GLY A 114 -3.87 21.54 -0.81
N PRO A 115 -4.27 20.39 -0.23
CA PRO A 115 -5.68 20.02 -0.23
C PRO A 115 -6.49 21.10 0.50
N GLU A 116 -7.60 21.52 -0.09
CA GLU A 116 -8.64 22.24 0.66
C GLU A 116 -9.21 21.24 1.69
N LEU A 117 -9.07 21.56 2.98
CA LEU A 117 -9.54 20.72 4.10
C LEU A 117 -11.05 20.88 4.32
#